data_AF-A0A4Q3IYF2-F1
#
_entry.id   AF-A0A4Q3IYF2-F1
#
_cell.length_a   1.000
_cell.length_b   1.000
_cell.length_c   1.000
_cell.angle_alpha   90.00
_cell.angle_beta   90.00
_cell.angle_gamma   90.00
#
_symmetry.space_group_name_H-M   'P 1'
#
loop_
_entity.id
_entity.type
_entity.pdbx_description
1 polymer ?
#
loop_
_entity_poly.entity_id
_entity_poly.type
_entity_poly.pdbx_seq_one_letter_code
_entity_poly.pdbx_strand_id
1 'polypeptide(L)'
;DTDYTYPGEEAIQRLGKLGASAIRLPFRWERIQPELNGGLDIMELAYLDQTVRRINEAGLIAIIDLHNYGYYAKKQLGSKELPAEALADVWRRLAEHYRDRPKLVFSLMNEPYDITSANWARIQNVAIAAIRKAGAKQLLLVTGTAFGGAHSWTSDLPVGNNGRDLLGVVDPLDRYAYDFHQYLDADYSGRAPECSAAAGALKAIDDVTAWLKANGRRGFLGEFAASNKPECLTALRQMAAKVDASPQQWIGWTAWGAGPWWPADYVFNLEPTKTSERPQMKVLIERLKAKRSSAICGREARS
;
A
#
# COMPACT_ATOMS: atom_id res chain seq x y z
N ASP A 1 10.81 21.29 -9.66
CA ASP A 1 11.07 20.05 -8.89
C ASP A 1 12.43 20.09 -8.22
N THR A 2 12.47 20.62 -6.99
CA THR A 2 13.65 20.58 -6.10
C THR A 2 13.47 19.57 -4.97
N ASP A 3 12.23 19.29 -4.56
CA ASP A 3 11.93 18.59 -3.30
C ASP A 3 11.16 17.27 -3.47
N TYR A 4 10.60 17.00 -4.66
CA TYR A 4 9.94 15.75 -5.00
C TYR A 4 9.75 15.59 -6.51
N THR A 5 9.31 14.40 -6.91
CA THR A 5 9.04 14.07 -8.31
C THR A 5 7.97 12.98 -8.43
N TYR A 6 7.34 12.91 -9.60
CA TYR A 6 6.45 11.83 -10.01
C TYR A 6 7.19 10.88 -10.97
N PRO A 7 6.81 9.58 -11.04
CA PRO A 7 7.49 8.64 -11.92
C PRO A 7 7.32 9.02 -13.40
N GLY A 8 8.43 8.92 -14.13
CA GLY A 8 8.45 9.12 -15.58
C GLY A 8 7.72 8.01 -16.34
N GLU A 9 7.23 8.34 -17.54
CA GLU A 9 6.47 7.43 -18.38
C GLU A 9 7.26 6.17 -18.76
N GLU A 10 8.55 6.30 -19.07
CA GLU A 10 9.42 5.16 -19.42
C GLU A 10 9.51 4.14 -18.28
N ALA A 11 9.60 4.60 -17.02
CA ALA A 11 9.64 3.73 -15.85
C ALA A 11 8.32 2.97 -15.67
N ILE A 12 7.18 3.65 -15.88
CA ILE A 12 5.84 3.05 -15.82
C ILE A 12 5.69 1.98 -16.92
N GLN A 13 6.04 2.31 -18.16
CA GLN A 13 5.96 1.38 -19.28
C GLN A 13 6.91 0.18 -19.10
N ARG A 14 8.11 0.39 -18.55
CA ARG A 14 9.05 -0.68 -18.20
C ARG A 14 8.40 -1.68 -17.26
N LEU A 15 7.80 -1.22 -16.15
CA LEU A 15 7.14 -2.10 -15.18
C LEU A 15 6.02 -2.93 -15.83
N GLY A 16 5.22 -2.32 -16.72
CA GLY A 16 4.22 -3.06 -17.49
C GLY A 16 4.81 -4.15 -18.39
N LYS A 17 5.90 -3.85 -19.11
CA LYS A 17 6.63 -4.82 -19.95
C LYS A 17 7.27 -5.95 -19.13
N LEU A 18 7.60 -5.70 -17.86
CA LEU A 18 8.13 -6.71 -16.93
C LEU A 18 7.05 -7.64 -16.36
N GLY A 19 5.77 -7.33 -16.57
CA GLY A 19 4.63 -8.14 -16.13
C GLY A 19 3.94 -7.62 -14.87
N ALA A 20 4.25 -6.40 -14.41
CA ALA A 20 3.49 -5.79 -13.33
C ALA A 20 2.01 -5.62 -13.73
N SER A 21 1.12 -5.63 -12.75
CA SER A 21 -0.32 -5.36 -12.95
C SER A 21 -0.81 -4.14 -12.17
N ALA A 22 -0.01 -3.65 -11.21
CA ALA A 22 -0.32 -2.47 -10.41
C ALA A 22 0.96 -1.71 -10.06
N ILE A 23 0.81 -0.41 -9.80
CA ILE A 23 1.85 0.48 -9.23
C ILE A 23 1.23 1.19 -8.03
N ARG A 24 1.89 1.09 -6.87
CA ARG A 24 1.60 1.91 -5.68
C ARG A 24 2.34 3.23 -5.79
N LEU A 25 1.60 4.33 -5.69
CA LEU A 25 2.04 5.69 -5.93
C LEU A 25 1.87 6.50 -4.64
N PRO A 26 2.92 6.59 -3.81
CA PRO A 26 2.93 7.47 -2.65
C PRO A 26 2.75 8.93 -3.06
N PHE A 27 1.88 9.65 -2.35
CA PHE A 27 1.73 11.10 -2.44
C PHE A 27 1.48 11.67 -1.04
N ARG A 28 1.76 12.96 -0.85
CA ARG A 28 1.76 13.60 0.46
C ARG A 28 0.47 14.39 0.70
N TRP A 29 -0.17 14.19 1.85
CA TRP A 29 -1.40 14.88 2.26
C TRP A 29 -1.22 16.40 2.24
N GLU A 30 -0.15 16.93 2.85
CA GLU A 30 0.07 18.38 2.90
C GLU A 30 0.32 19.02 1.52
N ARG A 31 0.64 18.21 0.49
CA ARG A 31 0.75 18.71 -0.89
C ARG A 31 -0.59 18.66 -1.59
N ILE A 32 -1.31 17.53 -1.49
CA ILE A 32 -2.57 17.37 -2.21
C ILE A 32 -3.70 18.20 -1.60
N GLN A 33 -3.64 18.53 -0.31
CA GLN A 33 -4.55 19.40 0.41
C GLN A 33 -3.72 20.27 1.38
N PRO A 34 -3.30 21.48 0.97
CA PRO A 34 -2.43 22.34 1.78
C PRO A 34 -3.07 22.93 3.03
N GLU A 35 -4.40 23.03 3.03
CA GLU A 35 -5.19 23.49 4.17
C GLU A 35 -6.21 22.42 4.56
N LEU A 36 -6.23 22.02 5.83
CA LEU A 36 -7.20 21.06 6.35
C LEU A 36 -8.62 21.53 6.04
N ASN A 37 -9.45 20.61 5.53
CA ASN A 37 -10.81 20.88 5.08
C ASN A 37 -10.94 21.86 3.89
N GLY A 38 -9.82 22.39 3.37
CA GLY A 38 -9.73 23.23 2.19
C GLY A 38 -9.78 22.43 0.88
N GLY A 39 -9.67 23.13 -0.24
CA GLY A 39 -9.62 22.52 -1.58
C GLY A 39 -8.39 21.63 -1.77
N LEU A 40 -8.45 20.73 -2.77
CA LEU A 40 -7.24 20.05 -3.23
C LEU A 40 -6.37 21.06 -4.00
N ASP A 41 -5.05 20.94 -3.86
CA ASP A 41 -4.13 21.75 -4.66
C ASP A 41 -4.25 21.35 -6.13
N ILE A 42 -4.51 22.34 -6.99
CA ILE A 42 -4.82 22.09 -8.41
C ILE A 42 -3.60 21.55 -9.15
N MET A 43 -2.40 22.01 -8.82
CA MET A 43 -1.18 21.59 -9.50
C MET A 43 -0.76 20.19 -9.07
N GLU A 44 -0.75 19.92 -7.76
CA GLU A 44 -0.48 18.59 -7.22
C GLU A 44 -1.49 17.57 -7.74
N LEU A 45 -2.78 17.92 -7.76
CA LEU A 45 -3.82 17.06 -8.32
C LEU A 45 -3.60 16.79 -9.82
N ALA A 46 -3.14 17.78 -10.59
CA ALA A 46 -2.83 17.61 -12.00
C ALA A 46 -1.64 16.66 -12.22
N TYR A 47 -0.60 16.72 -11.39
CA TYR A 47 0.53 15.77 -11.45
C TYR A 47 0.11 14.34 -11.09
N LEU A 48 -0.70 14.19 -10.03
CA LEU A 48 -1.26 12.91 -9.63
C LEU A 48 -2.15 12.34 -10.76
N ASP A 49 -3.01 13.16 -11.35
CA ASP A 49 -3.89 12.80 -12.47
C ASP A 49 -3.11 12.33 -13.70
N GLN A 50 -2.07 13.08 -14.09
CA GLN A 50 -1.23 12.71 -15.22
C GLN A 50 -0.56 11.36 -14.98
N THR A 51 -0.08 11.12 -13.76
CA THR A 51 0.59 9.86 -13.41
C THR A 51 -0.39 8.69 -13.37
N VAL A 52 -1.56 8.85 -12.75
CA VAL A 52 -2.63 7.82 -12.74
C VAL A 52 -3.04 7.45 -14.16
N ARG A 53 -3.19 8.45 -15.04
CA ARG A 53 -3.51 8.24 -16.46
C ARG A 53 -2.45 7.39 -17.16
N ARG A 54 -1.16 7.76 -17.04
CA ARG A 54 -0.04 7.01 -17.63
C ARG A 54 0.01 5.56 -17.14
N ILE A 55 -0.21 5.33 -15.85
CA ILE A 55 -0.28 3.99 -15.26
C ILE A 55 -1.42 3.19 -15.91
N ASN A 56 -2.61 3.79 -16.03
CA ASN A 56 -3.78 3.12 -16.62
C ASN A 56 -3.66 2.86 -18.13
N GLU A 57 -3.03 3.78 -18.88
CA GLU A 57 -2.71 3.66 -20.31
C GLU A 57 -1.67 2.57 -20.56
N ALA A 58 -0.71 2.38 -19.64
CA ALA A 58 0.19 1.22 -19.62
C ALA A 58 -0.50 -0.11 -19.26
N GLY A 59 -1.82 -0.10 -19.06
CA GLY A 59 -2.61 -1.29 -18.72
C GLY A 59 -2.65 -1.62 -17.23
N LEU A 60 -2.00 -0.83 -16.38
CA LEU A 60 -1.79 -1.11 -14.96
C LEU A 60 -2.87 -0.47 -14.08
N ILE A 61 -3.06 -1.01 -12.88
CA ILE A 61 -3.85 -0.42 -11.81
C ILE A 61 -2.98 0.60 -11.06
N ALA A 62 -3.51 1.80 -10.83
CA ALA A 62 -2.88 2.76 -9.92
C ALA A 62 -3.41 2.54 -8.50
N ILE A 63 -2.52 2.47 -7.52
CA ILE A 63 -2.87 2.49 -6.10
C ILE A 63 -2.36 3.83 -5.57
N ILE A 64 -3.24 4.80 -5.33
CA ILE A 64 -2.82 6.07 -4.75
C ILE A 64 -2.73 5.91 -3.24
N ASP A 65 -1.57 6.24 -2.69
CA ASP A 65 -1.23 6.02 -1.28
C ASP A 65 -0.96 7.32 -0.56
N LEU A 66 -1.82 7.65 0.41
CA LEU A 66 -1.67 8.83 1.25
C LEU A 66 -0.56 8.57 2.27
N HIS A 67 0.66 8.98 1.92
CA HIS A 67 1.89 8.50 2.55
C HIS A 67 2.29 9.32 3.79
N ASN A 68 1.47 9.24 4.84
CA ASN A 68 1.44 10.24 5.91
C ASN A 68 1.53 9.71 7.35
N TYR A 69 1.62 8.40 7.59
CA TYR A 69 1.89 7.81 8.92
C TYR A 69 0.85 8.12 10.00
N GLY A 70 -0.36 8.55 9.61
CA GLY A 70 -1.38 9.03 10.54
C GLY A 70 -1.16 10.48 11.00
N TYR A 71 -0.41 11.28 10.25
CA TYR A 71 -0.07 12.67 10.58
C TYR A 71 -0.38 13.66 9.44
N TYR A 72 -0.70 14.88 9.84
CA TYR A 72 -0.73 16.05 8.98
C TYR A 72 -0.03 17.20 9.70
N ALA A 73 1.00 17.80 9.09
CA ALA A 73 1.73 18.94 9.67
C ALA A 73 2.14 18.70 11.14
N LYS A 74 2.68 17.51 11.44
CA LYS A 74 3.10 17.03 12.77
C LYS A 74 1.98 16.81 13.81
N LYS A 75 0.71 16.94 13.42
CA LYS A 75 -0.43 16.65 14.28
C LYS A 75 -0.87 15.21 14.06
N GLN A 76 -1.08 14.46 15.14
CA GLN A 76 -1.51 13.06 15.08
C GLN A 76 -3.02 12.98 14.85
N LEU A 77 -3.44 12.11 13.94
CA LEU A 77 -4.84 11.88 13.62
C LEU A 77 -5.59 11.26 14.82
N GLY A 78 -6.79 11.76 15.09
CA GLY A 78 -7.55 11.42 16.29
C GLY A 78 -7.25 12.32 17.49
N SER A 79 -6.30 13.25 17.38
CA SER A 79 -6.13 14.34 18.36
C SER A 79 -7.20 15.41 18.19
N LYS A 80 -7.27 16.35 19.14
CA LYS A 80 -8.16 17.53 19.04
C LYS A 80 -7.83 18.41 17.83
N GLU A 81 -6.56 18.44 17.42
CA GLU A 81 -6.09 19.32 16.35
C GLU A 81 -6.18 18.68 14.96
N LEU A 82 -6.29 17.35 14.90
CA LEU A 82 -6.46 16.60 13.65
C LEU A 82 -7.50 15.50 13.87
N PRO A 83 -8.80 15.85 13.89
CA PRO A 83 -9.86 14.90 14.11
C PRO A 83 -10.06 13.98 12.90
N ALA A 84 -10.83 12.89 13.06
CA ALA A 84 -11.04 11.88 12.01
C ALA A 84 -11.65 12.48 10.73
N GLU A 85 -12.46 13.52 10.88
CA GLU A 85 -13.15 14.26 9.82
C GLU A 85 -12.16 14.93 8.86
N ALA A 86 -10.94 15.24 9.30
CA ALA A 86 -9.90 15.77 8.42
C ALA A 86 -9.49 14.73 7.35
N LEU A 87 -9.24 13.49 7.77
CA LEU A 87 -8.93 12.39 6.85
C LEU A 87 -10.12 12.10 5.92
N ALA A 88 -11.34 12.15 6.46
CA ALA A 88 -12.53 11.95 5.66
C ALA A 88 -12.76 13.05 4.62
N ASP A 89 -12.40 14.30 4.90
CA ASP A 89 -12.54 15.38 3.93
C ASP A 89 -11.60 15.23 2.73
N VAL A 90 -10.30 14.99 2.96
CA VAL A 90 -9.35 14.76 1.85
C VAL A 90 -9.79 13.58 1.00
N TRP A 91 -10.20 12.48 1.63
CA TRP A 91 -10.66 11.29 0.91
C TRP A 91 -12.00 11.48 0.21
N ARG A 92 -12.93 12.26 0.76
CA ARG A 92 -14.17 12.64 0.06
C ARG A 92 -13.85 13.39 -1.21
N ARG A 93 -12.96 14.38 -1.16
CA ARG A 93 -12.57 15.20 -2.33
C ARG A 93 -11.87 14.37 -3.40
N LEU A 94 -10.94 13.52 -2.99
CA LEU A 94 -10.29 12.57 -3.90
C LEU A 94 -11.34 11.60 -4.50
N ALA A 95 -12.24 11.05 -3.68
CA ALA A 95 -13.31 10.17 -4.14
C ALA A 95 -14.23 10.87 -5.16
N GLU A 96 -14.63 12.11 -4.93
CA GLU A 96 -15.44 12.92 -5.87
C GLU A 96 -14.73 13.09 -7.21
N HIS A 97 -13.43 13.38 -7.20
CA HIS A 97 -12.61 13.55 -8.40
C HIS A 97 -12.38 12.24 -9.15
N TYR A 98 -12.20 11.14 -8.43
CA TYR A 98 -11.74 9.87 -8.98
C TYR A 98 -12.84 8.83 -9.20
N ARG A 99 -14.07 8.99 -8.69
CA ARG A 99 -15.14 7.95 -8.65
C ARG A 99 -15.39 7.21 -9.96
N ASP A 100 -15.21 7.86 -11.10
CA ASP A 100 -15.43 7.30 -12.44
C ASP A 100 -14.17 6.69 -13.08
N ARG A 101 -13.08 6.53 -12.32
CA ARG A 101 -11.81 5.89 -12.76
C ARG A 101 -11.72 4.44 -12.24
N PRO A 102 -12.00 3.42 -13.07
CA PRO A 102 -12.17 2.04 -12.60
C PRO A 102 -10.85 1.29 -12.32
N LYS A 103 -9.71 1.75 -12.86
CA LYS A 103 -8.37 1.15 -12.65
C LYS A 103 -7.60 1.84 -11.52
N LEU A 104 -8.29 2.13 -10.43
CA LEU A 104 -7.77 2.89 -9.30
C LEU A 104 -8.15 2.25 -7.96
N VAL A 105 -7.20 2.22 -7.05
CA VAL A 105 -7.33 1.74 -5.68
C VAL A 105 -6.91 2.86 -4.74
N PHE A 106 -7.61 3.00 -3.62
CA PHE A 106 -7.31 3.99 -2.58
C PHE A 106 -6.63 3.32 -1.39
N SER A 107 -5.35 3.61 -1.16
CA SER A 107 -4.64 3.25 0.07
C SER A 107 -4.78 4.38 1.07
N LEU A 108 -5.60 4.15 2.11
CA LEU A 108 -6.14 5.24 2.94
C LEU A 108 -5.08 6.00 3.74
N MET A 109 -4.04 5.29 4.20
CA MET A 109 -2.95 5.86 4.97
C MET A 109 -1.78 4.88 5.02
N ASN A 110 -0.60 5.35 4.68
CA ASN A 110 0.63 4.59 4.90
C ASN A 110 0.96 4.54 6.40
N GLU A 111 1.18 3.34 6.95
CA GLU A 111 1.84 3.09 8.23
C GLU A 111 1.52 4.02 9.44
N PRO A 112 0.26 4.17 9.87
CA PRO A 112 -0.02 4.67 11.22
C PRO A 112 0.76 3.84 12.25
N TYR A 113 1.38 4.48 13.25
CA TYR A 113 2.27 3.74 14.16
C TYR A 113 1.96 3.87 15.65
N ASP A 114 1.38 4.98 16.09
CA ASP A 114 1.15 5.28 17.50
C ASP A 114 -0.29 5.73 17.82
N ILE A 115 -1.22 5.48 16.89
CA ILE A 115 -2.66 5.57 17.12
C ILE A 115 -3.13 4.21 17.61
N THR A 116 -3.92 4.15 18.69
CA THR A 116 -4.47 2.85 19.13
C THR A 116 -5.30 2.22 18.01
N SER A 117 -5.14 0.92 17.78
CA SER A 117 -5.83 0.13 16.75
C SER A 117 -7.35 0.31 16.78
N ALA A 118 -7.97 0.33 17.97
CA ALA A 118 -9.39 0.63 18.11
C ALA A 118 -9.77 2.05 17.67
N ASN A 119 -8.95 3.07 17.96
CA ASN A 119 -9.20 4.42 17.49
C ASN A 119 -8.96 4.55 15.98
N TRP A 120 -7.92 3.90 15.47
CA TRP A 120 -7.60 3.88 14.06
C TRP A 120 -8.71 3.21 13.24
N ALA A 121 -9.28 2.09 13.70
CA ALA A 121 -10.44 1.48 13.06
C ALA A 121 -11.64 2.45 12.95
N ARG A 122 -11.93 3.23 14.00
CA ARG A 122 -12.98 4.25 13.96
C ARG A 122 -12.67 5.36 12.95
N ILE A 123 -11.43 5.87 12.95
CA ILE A 123 -11.00 6.92 12.02
C ILE A 123 -11.12 6.44 10.56
N GLN A 124 -10.68 5.22 10.27
CA GLN A 124 -10.82 4.63 8.93
C GLN A 124 -12.28 4.52 8.51
N ASN A 125 -13.18 4.10 9.41
CA ASN A 125 -14.62 4.02 9.09
C ASN A 125 -15.22 5.39 8.73
N VAL A 126 -14.78 6.48 9.38
CA VAL A 126 -15.23 7.84 9.05
C VAL A 126 -14.79 8.21 7.63
N ALA A 127 -13.54 7.89 7.24
CA ALA A 127 -13.05 8.10 5.88
C ALA A 127 -13.76 7.22 4.84
N ILE A 128 -13.93 5.92 5.12
CA ILE A 128 -14.63 4.97 4.25
C ILE A 128 -16.06 5.43 3.98
N ALA A 129 -16.79 5.84 5.02
CA ALA A 129 -18.15 6.35 4.88
C ALA A 129 -18.21 7.59 3.98
N ALA A 130 -17.25 8.51 4.11
CA ALA A 130 -17.17 9.70 3.28
C ALA A 130 -16.85 9.38 1.81
N ILE A 131 -15.93 8.44 1.55
CA ILE A 131 -15.61 7.93 0.21
C ILE A 131 -16.85 7.32 -0.44
N ARG A 132 -17.57 6.44 0.28
CA ARG A 132 -18.78 5.79 -0.27
C ARG A 132 -19.91 6.79 -0.49
N LYS A 133 -20.09 7.77 0.39
CA LYS A 133 -21.06 8.86 0.22
C LYS A 133 -20.76 9.73 -1.02
N ALA A 134 -19.50 9.89 -1.40
CA ALA A 134 -19.09 10.57 -2.63
C ALA A 134 -19.40 9.76 -3.93
N GLY A 135 -19.86 8.51 -3.80
CA GLY A 135 -20.22 7.63 -4.91
C GLY A 135 -19.05 6.78 -5.45
N ALA A 136 -17.88 6.84 -4.82
CA ALA A 136 -16.71 6.08 -5.22
C ALA A 136 -16.86 4.57 -4.94
N LYS A 137 -16.58 3.75 -5.96
CA LYS A 137 -16.66 2.28 -5.92
C LYS A 137 -15.29 1.59 -5.97
N GLN A 138 -14.22 2.35 -5.81
CA GLN A 138 -12.84 1.85 -5.80
C GLN A 138 -12.65 0.83 -4.68
N LEU A 139 -11.72 -0.09 -4.88
CA LEU A 139 -11.19 -0.90 -3.79
C LEU A 139 -10.44 0.01 -2.80
N LEU A 140 -10.62 -0.25 -1.50
CA LEU A 140 -9.90 0.45 -0.44
C LEU A 140 -8.85 -0.49 0.18
N LEU A 141 -7.65 0.01 0.41
CA LEU A 141 -6.65 -0.65 1.25
C LEU A 141 -6.65 0.02 2.62
N VAL A 142 -6.82 -0.79 3.66
CA VAL A 142 -6.94 -0.34 5.06
C VAL A 142 -5.78 -0.90 5.88
N THR A 143 -4.86 -0.02 6.27
CA THR A 143 -3.65 -0.40 7.01
C THR A 143 -3.94 -0.59 8.49
N GLY A 144 -3.11 -1.37 9.20
CA GLY A 144 -3.07 -1.41 10.66
C GLY A 144 -2.41 -0.17 11.31
N THR A 145 -2.41 -0.13 12.64
CA THR A 145 -1.40 0.67 13.38
C THR A 145 -0.11 -0.14 13.53
N ALA A 146 0.87 0.34 14.31
CA ALA A 146 2.19 -0.27 14.44
C ALA A 146 2.83 -0.53 13.06
N PHE A 147 2.77 0.49 12.18
CA PHE A 147 3.29 0.47 10.82
C PHE A 147 2.64 -0.58 9.90
N GLY A 148 1.45 -1.10 10.25
CA GLY A 148 0.79 -2.13 9.43
C GLY A 148 1.58 -3.44 9.34
N GLY A 149 2.50 -3.69 10.28
CA GLY A 149 3.41 -4.84 10.24
C GLY A 149 2.68 -6.18 10.31
N ALA A 150 2.89 -7.05 9.33
CA ALA A 150 2.32 -8.42 9.36
C ALA A 150 2.83 -9.21 10.58
N HIS A 151 4.12 -9.07 10.93
CA HIS A 151 4.77 -9.73 12.06
C HIS A 151 4.15 -9.44 13.43
N SER A 152 3.40 -8.33 13.55
CA SER A 152 2.79 -7.91 14.80
C SER A 152 1.27 -7.86 14.76
N TRP A 153 0.65 -8.30 13.65
CA TRP A 153 -0.77 -8.09 13.38
C TRP A 153 -1.69 -8.59 14.50
N THR A 154 -1.44 -9.79 15.01
CA THR A 154 -2.29 -10.41 16.05
C THR A 154 -1.72 -10.27 17.47
N SER A 155 -0.64 -9.51 17.63
CA SER A 155 0.02 -9.30 18.93
C SER A 155 -0.70 -8.23 19.74
N ASP A 156 -0.73 -8.39 21.06
CA ASP A 156 -1.13 -7.31 21.97
C ASP A 156 0.05 -6.34 22.16
N LEU A 157 -0.04 -5.16 21.55
CA LEU A 157 0.95 -4.08 21.66
C LEU A 157 0.43 -2.95 22.55
N PRO A 158 1.27 -1.98 22.95
CA PRO A 158 0.81 -0.74 23.60
C PRO A 158 -0.25 0.02 22.79
N VAL A 159 -0.22 -0.11 21.46
CA VAL A 159 -1.21 0.47 20.54
C VAL A 159 -2.42 -0.46 20.30
N GLY A 160 -2.55 -1.55 21.07
CA GLY A 160 -3.64 -2.53 20.95
C GLY A 160 -3.31 -3.68 20.00
N ASN A 161 -4.35 -4.35 19.50
CA ASN A 161 -4.22 -5.58 18.72
C ASN A 161 -4.93 -5.40 17.38
N ASN A 162 -4.16 -5.27 16.29
CA ASN A 162 -4.73 -5.00 14.97
C ASN A 162 -5.72 -6.10 14.55
N GLY A 163 -5.34 -7.36 14.69
CA GLY A 163 -6.14 -8.51 14.27
C GLY A 163 -7.45 -8.67 15.03
N ARG A 164 -7.57 -8.09 16.23
CA ARG A 164 -8.84 -8.00 16.96
C ARG A 164 -9.62 -6.74 16.57
N ASP A 165 -8.98 -5.59 16.68
CA ASP A 165 -9.67 -4.30 16.70
C ASP A 165 -10.05 -3.82 15.29
N LEU A 166 -9.25 -4.15 14.27
CA LEU A 166 -9.54 -3.79 12.88
C LEU A 166 -10.59 -4.69 12.19
N LEU A 167 -11.08 -5.74 12.85
CA LEU A 167 -12.31 -6.43 12.41
C LEU A 167 -13.53 -5.51 12.46
N GLY A 168 -13.47 -4.44 13.25
CA GLY A 168 -14.48 -3.39 13.30
C GLY A 168 -14.47 -2.42 12.10
N VAL A 169 -13.61 -2.62 11.11
CA VAL A 169 -13.65 -1.84 9.86
C VAL A 169 -14.90 -2.22 9.06
N VAL A 170 -15.65 -1.21 8.59
CA VAL A 170 -16.91 -1.39 7.87
C VAL A 170 -16.90 -0.57 6.59
N ASP A 171 -17.08 -1.27 5.47
CA ASP A 171 -17.37 -0.68 4.16
C ASP A 171 -18.76 -1.14 3.71
N PRO A 172 -19.71 -0.23 3.45
CA PRO A 172 -21.04 -0.58 2.92
C PRO A 172 -21.02 -1.40 1.61
N LEU A 173 -19.92 -1.36 0.85
CA LEU A 173 -19.76 -2.15 -0.38
C LEU A 173 -18.98 -3.45 -0.15
N ASP A 174 -18.51 -3.72 1.07
CA ASP A 174 -17.59 -4.80 1.41
C ASP A 174 -16.42 -4.92 0.41
N ARG A 175 -15.88 -3.77 -0.03
CA ARG A 175 -14.89 -3.68 -1.10
C ARG A 175 -13.61 -3.05 -0.59
N TYR A 176 -12.98 -3.78 0.33
CA TYR A 176 -11.69 -3.42 0.90
C TYR A 176 -10.78 -4.64 1.11
N ALA A 177 -9.51 -4.39 1.36
CA ALA A 177 -8.54 -5.39 1.81
C ALA A 177 -7.60 -4.77 2.86
N TYR A 178 -7.13 -5.56 3.80
CA TYR A 178 -6.15 -5.11 4.79
C TYR A 178 -4.78 -4.93 4.13
N ASP A 179 -4.16 -3.77 4.34
CA ASP A 179 -2.81 -3.48 3.84
C ASP A 179 -1.77 -3.88 4.90
N PHE A 180 -0.84 -4.74 4.51
CA PHE A 180 0.21 -5.28 5.37
C PHE A 180 1.57 -4.91 4.83
N HIS A 181 2.48 -4.56 5.72
CA HIS A 181 3.88 -4.31 5.39
C HIS A 181 4.76 -5.35 6.10
N GLN A 182 5.84 -5.79 5.45
CA GLN A 182 6.76 -6.76 6.04
C GLN A 182 8.18 -6.62 5.48
N TYR A 183 9.12 -6.29 6.37
CA TYR A 183 10.55 -6.31 6.06
C TYR A 183 11.23 -7.52 6.70
N LEU A 184 12.52 -7.71 6.42
CA LEU A 184 13.26 -8.93 6.72
C LEU A 184 14.37 -8.74 7.76
N ASP A 185 14.74 -7.49 8.05
CA ASP A 185 15.76 -7.14 9.01
C ASP A 185 15.30 -7.35 10.46
N ALA A 186 16.25 -7.35 11.39
CA ALA A 186 16.11 -7.80 12.78
C ALA A 186 14.89 -7.25 13.52
N ASP A 187 14.49 -6.00 13.22
CA ASP A 187 13.34 -5.32 13.84
C ASP A 187 12.17 -5.08 12.87
N TYR A 188 12.26 -5.64 11.65
CA TYR A 188 11.28 -5.51 10.58
C TYR A 188 11.04 -4.06 10.10
N SER A 189 11.99 -3.15 10.34
CA SER A 189 11.84 -1.73 9.99
C SER A 189 12.23 -1.38 8.55
N GLY A 190 12.90 -2.28 7.82
CA GLY A 190 13.39 -2.00 6.47
C GLY A 190 14.49 -0.94 6.44
N ARG A 191 15.33 -0.88 7.48
CA ARG A 191 16.43 0.09 7.59
C ARG A 191 17.79 -0.54 7.38
N ALA A 192 17.91 -1.84 7.59
CA ALA A 192 19.16 -2.56 7.43
C ALA A 192 19.18 -3.43 6.16
N PRO A 193 20.37 -3.61 5.53
CA PRO A 193 20.51 -4.48 4.34
C PRO A 193 20.52 -5.97 4.67
N GLU A 194 20.33 -6.33 5.92
CA GLU A 194 20.41 -7.70 6.41
C GLU A 194 19.01 -8.32 6.47
N CYS A 195 18.90 -9.64 6.65
CA CYS A 195 17.62 -10.34 6.66
C CYS A 195 17.59 -11.49 7.69
N SER A 196 18.17 -11.25 8.85
CA SER A 196 18.29 -12.17 9.98
C SER A 196 16.93 -12.60 10.52
N ALA A 197 15.91 -11.77 10.36
CA ALA A 197 14.54 -12.06 10.76
C ALA A 197 13.69 -12.67 9.62
N ALA A 198 14.29 -13.06 8.49
CA ALA A 198 13.55 -13.60 7.35
C ALA A 198 12.64 -14.79 7.70
N ALA A 199 13.09 -15.70 8.58
CA ALA A 199 12.26 -16.82 9.02
C ALA A 199 11.00 -16.34 9.76
N GLY A 200 11.14 -15.35 10.64
CA GLY A 200 10.01 -14.73 11.36
C GLY A 200 9.08 -13.97 10.42
N ALA A 201 9.63 -13.19 9.48
CA ALA A 201 8.87 -12.46 8.49
C ALA A 201 8.07 -13.39 7.56
N LEU A 202 8.65 -14.51 7.13
CA LEU A 202 7.96 -15.52 6.32
C LEU A 202 6.85 -16.23 7.10
N LYS A 203 7.08 -16.52 8.38
CA LYS A 203 6.04 -17.05 9.27
C LYS A 203 4.90 -16.05 9.47
N ALA A 204 5.21 -14.75 9.58
CA ALA A 204 4.21 -13.71 9.72
C ALA A 204 3.22 -13.68 8.55
N ILE A 205 3.70 -13.90 7.32
CA ILE A 205 2.81 -14.03 6.15
C ILE A 205 1.89 -15.24 6.27
N ASP A 206 2.37 -16.38 6.78
CA ASP A 206 1.53 -17.55 7.02
C ASP A 206 0.48 -17.28 8.12
N ASP A 207 0.88 -16.63 9.21
CA ASP A 207 0.00 -16.29 10.33
C ASP A 207 -1.10 -15.31 9.89
N VAL A 208 -0.74 -14.26 9.14
CA VAL A 208 -1.72 -13.34 8.54
C VAL A 208 -2.62 -14.06 7.55
N THR A 209 -2.10 -14.96 6.73
CA THR A 209 -2.91 -15.76 5.80
C THR A 209 -3.96 -16.58 6.56
N ALA A 210 -3.57 -17.21 7.67
CA ALA A 210 -4.48 -17.96 8.53
C ALA A 210 -5.54 -17.04 9.17
N TRP A 211 -5.14 -15.86 9.65
CA TRP A 211 -6.05 -14.86 10.21
C TRP A 211 -7.06 -14.36 9.16
N LEU A 212 -6.60 -14.03 7.94
CA LEU A 212 -7.47 -13.63 6.83
C LEU A 212 -8.51 -14.71 6.52
N LYS A 213 -8.07 -15.97 6.42
CA LYS A 213 -8.96 -17.11 6.20
C LYS A 213 -9.99 -17.28 7.32
N ALA A 214 -9.55 -17.23 8.58
CA ALA A 214 -10.41 -17.43 9.74
C ALA A 214 -11.51 -16.36 9.87
N ASN A 215 -11.24 -15.15 9.37
CA ASN A 215 -12.16 -14.01 9.46
C ASN A 215 -12.90 -13.72 8.15
N GLY A 216 -12.71 -14.53 7.10
CA GLY A 216 -13.32 -14.28 5.79
C GLY A 216 -12.88 -12.96 5.15
N ARG A 217 -11.63 -12.54 5.38
CA ARG A 217 -11.08 -11.26 4.93
C ARG A 217 -10.01 -11.45 3.87
N ARG A 218 -9.71 -10.36 3.15
CA ARG A 218 -8.64 -10.30 2.15
C ARG A 218 -7.55 -9.31 2.53
N GLY A 219 -6.33 -9.57 2.09
CA GLY A 219 -5.14 -8.80 2.36
C GLY A 219 -4.37 -8.41 1.10
N PHE A 220 -3.54 -7.39 1.22
CA PHE A 220 -2.58 -6.92 0.25
C PHE A 220 -1.24 -6.71 0.97
N LEU A 221 -0.14 -7.17 0.39
CA LEU A 221 1.19 -6.90 0.95
C LEU A 221 1.73 -5.62 0.29
N GLY A 222 1.39 -4.46 0.87
CA GLY A 222 1.66 -3.14 0.32
C GLY A 222 3.14 -2.78 0.24
N GLU A 223 3.94 -3.25 1.20
CA GLU A 223 5.39 -3.07 1.19
C GLU A 223 6.11 -4.31 1.70
N PHE A 224 7.15 -4.67 0.95
CA PHE A 224 8.19 -5.60 1.36
C PHE A 224 9.43 -5.34 0.52
N ALA A 225 10.60 -5.59 1.08
CA ALA A 225 11.87 -5.36 0.41
C ALA A 225 12.96 -6.31 0.90
N ALA A 226 14.03 -6.40 0.12
CA ALA A 226 15.23 -7.15 0.46
C ALA A 226 16.44 -6.50 -0.19
N SER A 227 17.62 -6.65 0.43
CA SER A 227 18.88 -6.27 -0.20
C SER A 227 19.29 -7.26 -1.30
N ASN A 228 20.40 -6.98 -1.97
CA ASN A 228 20.97 -7.86 -3.00
C ASN A 228 21.78 -9.05 -2.44
N LYS A 229 21.81 -9.25 -1.11
CA LYS A 229 22.50 -10.40 -0.51
C LYS A 229 21.78 -11.71 -0.89
N PRO A 230 22.51 -12.81 -1.16
CA PRO A 230 21.91 -14.06 -1.64
C PRO A 230 20.79 -14.62 -0.75
N GLU A 231 20.97 -14.57 0.57
CA GLU A 231 20.00 -14.99 1.56
C GLU A 231 18.73 -14.12 1.53
N CYS A 232 18.88 -12.81 1.31
CA CYS A 232 17.76 -11.87 1.27
C CYS A 232 16.99 -11.98 -0.05
N LEU A 233 17.68 -12.23 -1.17
CA LEU A 233 17.03 -12.56 -2.45
C LEU A 233 16.23 -13.86 -2.37
N THR A 234 16.70 -14.84 -1.60
CA THR A 234 15.98 -16.09 -1.34
C THR A 234 14.70 -15.81 -0.54
N ALA A 235 14.81 -15.03 0.54
CA ALA A 235 13.67 -14.63 1.36
C ALA A 235 12.65 -13.79 0.57
N LEU A 236 13.10 -12.86 -0.27
CA LEU A 236 12.24 -12.05 -1.15
C LEU A 236 11.40 -12.94 -2.08
N ARG A 237 12.03 -13.93 -2.71
CA ARG A 237 11.34 -14.90 -3.58
C ARG A 237 10.28 -15.68 -2.80
N GLN A 238 10.65 -16.17 -1.61
CA GLN A 238 9.76 -16.96 -0.76
C GLN A 238 8.56 -16.14 -0.28
N MET A 239 8.77 -14.88 0.08
CA MET A 239 7.71 -13.99 0.54
C MET A 239 6.67 -13.73 -0.55
N ALA A 240 7.12 -13.32 -1.75
CA ALA A 240 6.24 -13.16 -2.89
C ALA A 240 5.53 -14.48 -3.24
N ALA A 241 6.24 -15.62 -3.20
CA ALA A 241 5.63 -16.92 -3.48
C ALA A 241 4.56 -17.34 -2.46
N LYS A 242 4.71 -17.00 -1.18
CA LYS A 242 3.70 -17.28 -0.14
C LYS A 242 2.41 -16.50 -0.37
N VAL A 243 2.51 -15.21 -0.69
CA VAL A 243 1.35 -14.37 -1.02
C VAL A 243 0.64 -14.93 -2.26
N ASP A 244 1.41 -15.25 -3.30
CA ASP A 244 0.90 -15.82 -4.56
C ASP A 244 0.20 -17.17 -4.37
N ALA A 245 0.66 -17.99 -3.42
CA ALA A 245 0.12 -19.32 -3.16
C ALA A 245 -1.26 -19.31 -2.47
N SER A 246 -1.71 -18.15 -1.98
CA SER A 246 -2.94 -18.00 -1.21
C SER A 246 -3.89 -16.95 -1.83
N PRO A 247 -4.30 -17.10 -3.11
CA PRO A 247 -5.04 -16.05 -3.85
C PRO A 247 -6.47 -15.81 -3.36
N GLN A 248 -7.02 -16.70 -2.52
CA GLN A 248 -8.31 -16.47 -1.86
C GLN A 248 -8.19 -15.43 -0.73
N GLN A 249 -7.03 -15.38 -0.07
CA GLN A 249 -6.74 -14.45 1.04
C GLN A 249 -6.00 -13.22 0.54
N TRP A 250 -5.07 -13.35 -0.41
CA TRP A 250 -4.24 -12.24 -0.88
C TRP A 250 -4.61 -11.78 -2.27
N ILE A 251 -4.80 -10.46 -2.41
CA ILE A 251 -5.16 -9.85 -3.70
C ILE A 251 -3.93 -9.43 -4.51
N GLY A 252 -2.76 -9.34 -3.88
CA GLY A 252 -1.54 -8.89 -4.51
C GLY A 252 -0.47 -8.41 -3.54
N TRP A 253 0.60 -7.87 -4.10
CA TRP A 253 1.69 -7.25 -3.38
C TRP A 253 2.33 -6.13 -4.21
N THR A 254 3.00 -5.19 -3.54
CA THR A 254 3.91 -4.21 -4.15
C THR A 254 5.24 -4.19 -3.41
N ALA A 255 6.35 -4.19 -4.15
CA ALA A 255 7.68 -4.17 -3.58
C ALA A 255 8.19 -2.74 -3.39
N TRP A 256 8.89 -2.48 -2.28
CA TRP A 256 9.50 -1.19 -1.95
C TRP A 256 11.00 -1.19 -2.30
N GLY A 257 11.59 -0.19 -2.98
CA GLY A 257 10.95 0.87 -3.74
C GLY A 257 11.64 1.09 -5.09
N ALA A 258 10.84 1.41 -6.11
CA ALA A 258 11.30 1.97 -7.39
C ALA A 258 11.08 3.49 -7.39
N GLY A 259 11.49 4.18 -8.46
CA GLY A 259 11.33 5.62 -8.59
C GLY A 259 12.65 6.34 -8.90
N PRO A 260 12.58 7.48 -9.61
CA PRO A 260 13.73 8.08 -10.29
C PRO A 260 14.79 8.68 -9.35
N TRP A 261 14.50 8.86 -8.06
CA TRP A 261 15.33 9.61 -7.11
C TRP A 261 16.01 8.74 -6.04
N TRP A 262 15.91 7.41 -6.12
CA TRP A 262 16.66 6.56 -5.20
C TRP A 262 18.16 6.68 -5.46
N PRO A 263 18.99 6.90 -4.41
CA PRO A 263 20.44 6.77 -4.52
C PRO A 263 20.84 5.41 -5.12
N ALA A 264 21.94 5.39 -5.87
CA ALA A 264 22.40 4.18 -6.54
C ALA A 264 22.71 3.04 -5.55
N ASP A 265 23.16 3.40 -4.35
CA ASP A 265 23.52 2.56 -3.21
C ASP A 265 22.37 2.31 -2.23
N TYR A 266 21.17 2.86 -2.48
CA TYR A 266 20.00 2.51 -1.68
C TYR A 266 19.72 1.01 -1.78
N VAL A 267 19.70 0.35 -0.62
CA VAL A 267 19.80 -1.11 -0.51
C VAL A 267 18.59 -1.84 -1.09
N PHE A 268 17.44 -1.17 -1.19
CA PHE A 268 16.19 -1.70 -1.74
C PHE A 268 15.79 -1.06 -3.07
N ASN A 269 16.70 -0.34 -3.73
CA ASN A 269 16.42 0.31 -5.00
C ASN A 269 16.01 -0.74 -6.06
N LEU A 270 14.88 -0.52 -6.71
CA LEU A 270 14.34 -1.36 -7.78
C LEU A 270 14.45 -0.71 -9.17
N GLU A 271 14.96 0.52 -9.29
CA GLU A 271 15.29 1.10 -10.59
C GLU A 271 16.46 0.36 -11.23
N PRO A 272 16.44 0.12 -12.56
CA PRO A 272 17.51 -0.54 -13.26
C PRO A 272 18.80 0.27 -13.16
N THR A 273 19.91 -0.45 -13.27
CA THR A 273 21.20 0.17 -13.57
C THR A 273 21.25 0.57 -15.05
N LYS A 274 22.31 1.26 -15.48
CA LYS A 274 22.51 1.61 -16.90
C LYS A 274 22.49 0.41 -17.85
N THR A 275 22.80 -0.79 -17.35
CA THR A 275 23.02 -1.98 -18.19
C THR A 275 22.06 -3.13 -17.89
N SER A 276 21.41 -3.16 -16.73
CA SER A 276 20.53 -4.29 -16.36
C SER A 276 19.59 -3.99 -15.19
N GLU A 277 18.55 -4.81 -15.08
CA GLU A 277 17.71 -4.91 -13.88
C GLU A 277 18.52 -5.36 -12.67
N ARG A 278 18.20 -4.78 -11.51
CA ARG A 278 18.83 -5.13 -10.23
C ARG A 278 18.49 -6.56 -9.80
N PRO A 279 19.34 -7.22 -8.98
CA PRO A 279 19.10 -8.59 -8.54
C PRO A 279 17.71 -8.82 -7.92
N GLN A 280 17.23 -7.86 -7.12
CA GLN A 280 15.89 -7.90 -6.52
C GLN A 280 14.79 -7.90 -7.59
N MET A 281 14.87 -6.99 -8.58
CA MET A 281 13.90 -6.92 -9.67
C MET A 281 13.90 -8.21 -10.50
N LYS A 282 15.06 -8.83 -10.75
CA LYS A 282 15.14 -10.12 -11.44
C LYS A 282 14.36 -11.22 -10.71
N VAL A 283 14.48 -11.29 -9.38
CA VAL A 283 13.68 -12.21 -8.55
C VAL A 283 12.19 -11.93 -8.67
N LEU A 284 11.78 -10.66 -8.62
CA LEU A 284 10.37 -10.27 -8.71
C LEU A 284 9.78 -10.55 -10.11
N ILE A 285 10.54 -10.36 -11.19
CA ILE A 285 10.11 -10.64 -12.57
C ILE A 285 9.69 -12.11 -12.74
N GLU A 286 10.39 -13.05 -12.10
CA GLU A 286 10.01 -14.48 -12.10
C GLU A 286 8.57 -14.68 -11.59
N ARG A 287 8.15 -13.85 -10.63
CA ARG A 287 6.81 -13.89 -10.03
C ARG A 287 5.78 -13.10 -10.82
N LEU A 288 6.15 -11.92 -11.35
CA LEU A 288 5.27 -11.08 -12.17
C LEU A 288 4.81 -11.80 -13.45
N LYS A 289 5.68 -12.62 -14.04
CA LYS A 289 5.36 -13.39 -15.26
C LYS A 289 4.62 -14.71 -14.99
N ALA A 290 4.54 -15.15 -13.73
CA ALA A 290 3.78 -16.34 -13.39
C ALA A 290 2.29 -16.08 -13.64
N LYS A 291 1.68 -16.80 -14.60
CA LYS A 291 0.28 -16.61 -14.99
C LYS A 291 -0.62 -16.71 -13.75
N ARG A 292 -1.20 -15.59 -13.33
CA ARG A 292 -2.27 -15.58 -12.33
C ARG A 292 -3.63 -15.65 -13.03
N SER A 293 -4.36 -16.72 -12.80
CA SER A 293 -5.74 -16.86 -13.24
C SER A 293 -6.68 -16.18 -12.24
N SER A 294 -6.85 -14.85 -12.33
CA SER A 294 -8.12 -14.16 -11.98
C SER A 294 -7.96 -12.64 -12.02
N ALA A 295 -8.88 -11.99 -12.73
CA ALA A 295 -8.96 -10.55 -12.88
C ALA A 295 -9.27 -9.84 -11.55
N ILE A 296 -8.34 -9.02 -11.06
CA ILE A 296 -8.44 -8.26 -9.79
C ILE A 296 -9.45 -7.10 -9.89
N CYS A 297 -9.99 -6.79 -11.07
CA CYS A 297 -10.99 -5.72 -11.24
C CYS A 297 -12.20 -6.07 -12.11
N GLY A 298 -12.44 -7.35 -12.42
CA GLY A 298 -13.41 -7.73 -13.46
C GLY A 298 -14.23 -8.98 -13.17
N ARG A 299 -14.94 -9.03 -12.03
CA ARG A 299 -16.07 -9.90 -11.63
C ARG A 299 -16.20 -9.76 -10.10
N GLU A 300 -17.35 -9.50 -9.46
CA GLU A 300 -18.74 -9.84 -9.78
C GLU A 300 -19.68 -8.69 -9.36
N ALA A 301 -20.44 -8.18 -10.32
CA ALA A 301 -21.84 -7.84 -10.09
C ALA A 301 -22.64 -9.12 -10.37
N ARG A 302 -23.74 -9.32 -9.62
CA ARG A 302 -24.63 -10.51 -9.48
C ARG A 302 -24.27 -11.30 -8.21
N SER A 303 -25.11 -11.47 -7.21
CA SER A 303 -26.58 -11.32 -7.04
C SER A 303 -26.91 -10.65 -5.72
#